data_AF-X1FS91-F1
#
_entry.id   AF-X1FS91-F1
#
_cell.length_a   1.000
_cell.length_b   1.000
_cell.length_c   1.000
_cell.angle_alpha   90.00
_cell.angle_beta   90.00
_cell.angle_gamma   90.00
#
_symmetry.space_group_name_H-M   'P 1'
#
loop_
_entity.id
_entity.type
_entity.pdbx_description
1 polymer ?
#
loop_
_entity_poly.entity_id
_entity_poly.type
_entity_poly.pdbx_seq_one_letter_code
_entity_poly.pdbx_strand_id
1 'polypeptide(L)'
;DIERQKINVYRMKLLGAEVVPVTSGSQTLKDALNEAMRDWVTNVADTFYIIGTVAGPHPYPMMVRDFNAIVGREARAQMLDQYGRLPDAITACVGGGSNAIGIFHAFLNDREVKLIGAEAAGDGIETGRHAASLAAGRPGVLH
;
A
#
# COMPACT_ATOMS: atom_id res chain seq x y z
N ASP A 1 17.14 -2.28 2.87
CA ASP A 1 16.46 -1.32 1.97
C ASP A 1 17.18 -0.03 1.63
N ILE A 2 17.78 0.66 2.61
CA ILE A 2 18.48 1.94 2.40
C ILE A 2 19.53 1.85 1.28
N GLU A 3 20.36 0.80 1.28
CA GLU A 3 21.42 0.62 0.28
C GLU A 3 20.88 0.46 -1.15
N ARG A 4 19.76 -0.25 -1.33
CA ARG A 4 19.12 -0.43 -2.64
C ARG A 4 18.31 0.78 -3.10
N GLN A 5 18.01 1.72 -2.21
CA GLN A 5 17.19 2.92 -2.46
C GLN A 5 17.93 4.22 -2.10
N LYS A 6 19.26 4.25 -2.25
CA LYS A 6 20.14 5.38 -1.85
C LYS A 6 19.68 6.74 -2.38
N ILE A 7 19.19 6.78 -3.62
CA ILE A 7 18.69 8.02 -4.24
C ILE A 7 17.49 8.58 -3.46
N ASN A 8 16.57 7.73 -3.03
CA ASN A 8 15.42 8.15 -2.24
C ASN A 8 15.82 8.59 -0.83
N VAL A 9 16.78 7.91 -0.21
CA VAL A 9 17.35 8.32 1.09
C VAL A 9 18.00 9.70 1.00
N TYR A 10 18.74 9.95 -0.07
CA TYR A 10 19.34 11.25 -0.32
C TYR A 10 18.27 12.35 -0.50
N ARG A 11 17.21 12.08 -1.27
CA ARG A 11 16.08 13.03 -1.44
C ARG A 11 15.37 13.34 -0.13
N MET A 12 15.15 12.34 0.74
CA MET A 12 14.54 12.56 2.06
C MET A 12 15.41 13.51 2.90
N LYS A 13 16.73 13.29 2.93
CA LYS A 13 17.67 14.15 3.65
C LYS A 13 17.72 15.58 3.08
N LEU A 14 17.67 15.73 1.76
CA LEU A 14 17.60 17.05 1.11
C LEU A 14 16.33 17.83 1.49
N LEU A 15 15.23 17.13 1.77
CA LEU A 15 13.98 17.73 2.22
C LEU A 15 13.95 17.98 3.74
N GLY A 16 15.04 17.71 4.45
CA GLY A 16 15.18 17.92 5.90
C GLY A 16 14.66 16.78 6.77
N ALA A 17 14.29 15.63 6.18
CA ALA A 17 13.87 14.47 6.95
C ALA A 17 15.06 13.72 7.55
N GLU A 18 14.94 13.32 8.81
CA GLU A 18 15.83 12.34 9.42
C GLU A 18 15.49 10.93 8.89
N VAL A 19 16.51 10.17 8.50
CA VAL A 19 16.34 8.80 8.01
C VAL A 19 17.01 7.84 8.98
N VAL A 20 16.19 7.15 9.77
CA VAL A 20 16.66 6.20 10.79
C VAL A 20 16.72 4.79 10.18
N PRO A 21 17.91 4.15 10.13
CA PRO A 21 18.04 2.78 9.63
C PRO A 21 17.52 1.76 10.64
N VAL A 22 16.64 0.87 10.19
CA VAL A 22 16.15 -0.26 10.99
C VAL A 22 17.08 -1.45 10.78
N THR A 23 17.77 -1.85 11.85
CA THR A 23 18.74 -2.95 11.85
C THR A 23 18.19 -4.24 12.45
N SER A 24 17.01 -4.18 13.08
CA SER A 24 16.30 -5.31 13.68
C SER A 24 15.62 -6.18 12.62
N GLY A 25 15.38 -7.45 12.96
CA GLY A 25 14.56 -8.37 12.19
C GLY A 25 15.10 -8.70 10.79
N SER A 26 14.19 -8.77 9.82
CA SER A 26 14.52 -9.06 8.41
C SER A 26 15.08 -7.87 7.65
N GLN A 27 15.13 -6.69 8.28
CA GLN A 27 15.59 -5.41 7.70
C GLN A 27 14.80 -5.02 6.43
N THR A 28 13.51 -5.33 6.44
CA THR A 28 12.56 -5.03 5.36
C THR A 28 11.47 -4.05 5.83
N LEU A 29 10.54 -3.72 4.93
CA LEU A 29 9.40 -2.84 5.19
C LEU A 29 8.60 -3.21 6.45
N LYS A 30 8.43 -4.52 6.72
CA LYS A 30 7.69 -4.99 7.90
C LYS A 30 8.35 -4.52 9.21
N ASP A 31 9.67 -4.58 9.28
CA ASP A 31 10.42 -4.20 10.48
C ASP A 31 10.36 -2.67 10.65
N ALA A 32 10.45 -1.91 9.56
CA ALA A 32 10.31 -0.46 9.59
C ALA A 32 8.93 0.00 10.07
N LEU A 33 7.85 -0.67 9.66
CA LEU A 33 6.50 -0.38 10.17
C LEU A 33 6.39 -0.62 11.67
N ASN A 34 7.01 -1.69 12.18
CA ASN A 34 6.98 -2.02 13.59
C ASN A 34 7.75 -1.01 14.45
N GLU A 35 8.95 -0.60 14.01
CA GLU A 35 9.72 0.42 14.73
C GLU A 35 9.00 1.78 14.69
N ALA A 36 8.44 2.19 13.54
CA ALA A 36 7.68 3.44 13.44
C ALA A 36 6.44 3.45 14.35
N MET A 37 5.75 2.32 14.49
CA MET A 37 4.60 2.21 15.40
C MET A 37 5.04 2.27 16.87
N ARG A 38 6.17 1.66 17.25
CA ARG A 38 6.73 1.74 18.60
C ARG A 38 7.13 3.18 18.97
N ASP A 39 7.77 3.87 18.03
CA ASP A 39 8.12 5.29 18.18
C ASP A 39 6.85 6.12 18.42
N TRP A 40 5.86 5.98 17.54
CA TRP A 40 4.60 6.72 17.64
C TRP A 40 3.87 6.51 18.97
N VAL A 41 3.80 5.26 19.46
CA VAL A 41 3.17 4.96 20.76
C VAL A 41 3.89 5.69 21.91
N THR A 42 5.20 5.87 21.81
CA THR A 42 6.01 6.58 22.81
C THR A 42 5.85 8.09 22.70
N ASN A 43 5.63 8.62 21.50
CA ASN A 43 5.62 10.05 21.19
C ASN A 43 4.23 10.58 20.74
N VAL A 44 3.15 9.92 21.17
CA VAL A 44 1.78 10.21 20.67
C VAL A 44 1.30 11.65 20.89
N ALA A 45 1.89 12.37 21.86
CA ALA A 45 1.49 13.73 22.23
C ALA A 45 1.87 14.79 21.18
N ASP A 46 2.96 14.58 20.45
CA ASP A 46 3.52 15.56 19.50
C ASP A 46 3.82 14.97 18.12
N THR A 47 3.65 13.65 17.96
CA THR A 47 3.98 12.93 16.72
C THR A 47 2.74 12.35 16.06
N PHE A 48 2.52 12.70 14.79
CA PHE A 48 1.51 12.06 13.94
C PHE A 48 2.13 10.97 13.07
N TYR A 49 1.70 9.73 13.24
CA TYR A 49 2.18 8.63 12.41
C TYR A 49 1.51 8.60 11.04
N ILE A 50 2.31 8.82 9.98
CA ILE A 50 1.87 8.76 8.58
C ILE A 50 2.14 7.36 8.03
N ILE A 51 1.12 6.50 8.05
CA ILE A 51 1.22 5.18 7.42
C ILE A 51 1.08 5.29 5.89
N GLY A 52 1.98 4.62 5.16
CA GLY A 52 2.07 4.71 3.70
C GLY A 52 1.15 3.77 2.92
N THR A 53 0.31 2.98 3.57
CA THR A 53 -0.52 1.97 2.90
C THR A 53 -1.80 1.63 3.66
N VAL A 54 -2.69 0.84 3.04
CA VAL A 54 -4.01 0.46 3.60
C VAL A 54 -3.82 -0.74 4.55
N ALA A 55 -3.17 -0.45 5.67
CA ALA A 55 -2.88 -1.41 6.73
C ALA A 55 -2.98 -0.73 8.10
N GLY A 56 -2.71 -1.50 9.16
CA GLY A 56 -2.72 -1.01 10.53
C GLY A 56 -4.14 -0.85 11.11
N PRO A 57 -4.25 -0.29 12.32
CA PRO A 57 -5.51 -0.19 13.03
C PRO A 57 -6.43 0.87 12.41
N HIS A 58 -7.72 0.77 12.68
CA HIS A 58 -8.65 1.88 12.44
C HIS A 58 -8.12 3.15 13.14
N PRO A 59 -8.16 4.34 12.49
CA PRO A 59 -8.84 4.67 11.24
C PRO A 59 -7.99 4.57 9.96
N TYR A 60 -6.74 4.10 10.05
CA TYR A 60 -5.77 4.20 8.96
C TYR A 60 -6.20 3.55 7.64
N PRO A 61 -6.72 2.31 7.59
CA PRO A 61 -7.16 1.71 6.34
C PRO A 61 -8.22 2.55 5.61
N MET A 62 -9.17 3.12 6.35
CA MET A 62 -10.22 3.98 5.81
C MET A 62 -9.64 5.30 5.29
N MET A 63 -8.81 5.96 6.11
CA MET A 63 -8.20 7.24 5.77
C MET A 63 -7.33 7.15 4.52
N VAL A 64 -6.45 6.12 4.44
CA VAL A 64 -5.57 5.93 3.29
C VAL A 64 -6.37 5.61 2.03
N ARG A 65 -7.41 4.76 2.13
CA ARG A 65 -8.34 4.52 1.03
C ARG A 65 -8.96 5.82 0.53
N ASP A 66 -9.46 6.66 1.42
CA ASP A 66 -10.18 7.89 1.06
C ASP A 66 -9.28 8.91 0.37
N PHE A 67 -8.03 9.04 0.81
CA PHE A 67 -7.04 9.87 0.12
C PHE A 67 -6.64 9.32 -1.26
N ASN A 68 -6.61 8.00 -1.44
CA ASN A 68 -6.28 7.37 -2.73
C ASN A 68 -7.51 7.22 -3.66
N ALA A 69 -8.73 7.36 -3.16
CA ALA A 69 -9.97 7.15 -3.92
C ALA A 69 -10.14 8.11 -5.10
N ILE A 70 -9.38 9.21 -5.14
CA ILE A 70 -9.37 10.13 -6.27
C ILE A 70 -8.97 9.45 -7.57
N VAL A 71 -8.04 8.48 -7.52
CA VAL A 71 -7.57 7.73 -8.70
C VAL A 71 -8.74 7.02 -9.39
N GLY A 72 -9.57 6.31 -8.64
CA GLY A 72 -10.73 5.61 -9.19
C GLY A 72 -11.79 6.58 -9.74
N ARG A 73 -12.00 7.72 -9.06
CA ARG A 73 -12.97 8.74 -9.48
C ARG A 73 -12.57 9.37 -10.82
N GLU A 74 -11.31 9.74 -10.96
CA GLU A 74 -10.75 10.29 -12.21
C GLU A 74 -10.77 9.24 -13.33
N ALA A 75 -10.30 8.02 -13.07
CA ALA A 75 -10.30 6.94 -14.05
C ALA A 75 -11.71 6.63 -14.56
N ARG A 76 -12.72 6.63 -13.69
CA ARG A 76 -14.12 6.43 -14.09
C ARG A 76 -14.62 7.55 -15.00
N ALA A 77 -14.33 8.80 -14.65
CA ALA A 77 -14.70 9.95 -15.49
C ALA A 77 -14.03 9.87 -16.87
N GLN A 78 -12.73 9.56 -16.90
CA GLN A 78 -11.96 9.40 -18.14
C GLN A 78 -12.50 8.27 -19.02
N MET A 79 -12.88 7.13 -18.44
CA MET A 79 -13.47 6.01 -19.19
C MET A 79 -14.80 6.39 -19.85
N LEU A 80 -15.67 7.09 -19.13
CA LEU A 80 -16.95 7.53 -19.65
C LEU A 80 -16.79 8.61 -20.72
N ASP A 81 -15.87 9.55 -20.54
CA ASP A 81 -15.59 10.62 -21.50
C ASP A 81 -14.96 10.10 -22.79
N GLN A 82 -13.94 9.25 -22.70
CA GLN A 82 -13.16 8.81 -23.85
C GLN A 82 -13.76 7.59 -24.58
N TYR A 83 -14.48 6.73 -23.86
CA TYR A 83 -14.97 5.45 -24.40
C TYR A 83 -16.48 5.28 -24.30
N GLY A 84 -17.20 6.19 -23.64
CA GLY A 84 -18.65 6.12 -23.48
C GLY A 84 -19.15 4.93 -22.65
N ARG A 85 -18.25 4.22 -21.95
CA ARG A 85 -18.57 3.00 -21.19
C ARG A 85 -17.59 2.78 -20.03
N LEU A 86 -17.99 1.93 -19.09
CA LEU A 86 -17.09 1.44 -18.05
C LEU A 86 -16.11 0.37 -18.59
N PRO A 87 -14.94 0.19 -17.96
CA PRO A 87 -13.97 -0.81 -18.39
C PRO A 87 -14.46 -2.22 -18.09
N ASP A 88 -14.06 -3.20 -18.91
CA ASP A 88 -14.39 -4.62 -18.66
C ASP A 88 -13.62 -5.17 -17.44
N ALA A 89 -12.42 -4.63 -17.18
CA ALA A 89 -11.60 -4.96 -16.04
C ALA A 89 -10.69 -3.81 -15.63
N ILE A 90 -10.36 -3.75 -14.34
CA ILE A 90 -9.37 -2.85 -13.74
C ILE A 90 -8.33 -3.71 -13.05
N THR A 91 -7.06 -3.42 -13.31
CA THR A 91 -5.93 -4.13 -12.71
C THR A 91 -5.08 -3.19 -11.87
N ALA A 92 -4.56 -3.68 -10.76
CA ALA A 92 -3.64 -2.93 -9.90
C ALA A 92 -2.74 -3.88 -9.11
N CYS A 93 -1.53 -3.45 -8.77
CA CYS A 93 -0.63 -4.25 -7.95
C CYS A 93 -1.00 -4.15 -6.46
N VAL A 94 -0.90 -5.26 -5.74
CA VAL A 94 -1.27 -5.37 -4.33
C VAL A 94 -0.02 -5.72 -3.51
N GLY A 95 0.59 -4.67 -2.95
CA GLY A 95 1.47 -4.78 -1.79
C GLY A 95 0.63 -4.66 -0.52
N GLY A 96 0.66 -3.50 0.14
CA GLY A 96 -0.34 -3.17 1.18
C GLY A 96 -1.68 -2.64 0.64
N GLY A 97 -1.82 -2.51 -0.68
CA GLY A 97 -3.13 -2.30 -1.33
C GLY A 97 -3.64 -0.87 -1.51
N SER A 98 -2.89 0.17 -1.14
CA SER A 98 -3.36 1.58 -1.26
C SER A 98 -3.72 2.03 -2.67
N ASN A 99 -2.83 1.82 -3.64
CA ASN A 99 -3.10 2.14 -5.04
C ASN A 99 -4.30 1.33 -5.58
N ALA A 100 -4.35 0.03 -5.24
CA ALA A 100 -5.37 -0.89 -5.71
C ALA A 100 -6.76 -0.50 -5.19
N ILE A 101 -6.92 -0.30 -3.89
CA ILE A 101 -8.22 0.13 -3.36
C ILE A 101 -8.57 1.54 -3.84
N GLY A 102 -7.58 2.41 -4.04
CA GLY A 102 -7.79 3.76 -4.58
C GLY A 102 -8.47 3.76 -5.95
N ILE A 103 -8.00 2.90 -6.86
CA ILE A 103 -8.62 2.75 -8.18
C ILE A 103 -9.92 1.93 -8.12
N PHE A 104 -9.95 0.85 -7.35
CA PHE A 104 -11.11 -0.06 -7.28
C PHE A 104 -12.33 0.58 -6.63
N HIS A 105 -12.15 1.47 -5.65
CA HIS A 105 -13.24 1.97 -4.81
C HIS A 105 -14.39 2.60 -5.59
N ALA A 106 -14.10 3.30 -6.69
CA ALA A 106 -15.11 3.95 -7.53
C ALA A 106 -15.96 2.96 -8.35
N PHE A 107 -15.56 1.69 -8.44
CA PHE A 107 -16.17 0.66 -9.27
C PHE A 107 -16.72 -0.53 -8.46
N LEU A 108 -16.65 -0.49 -7.12
CA LEU A 108 -17.08 -1.60 -6.25
C LEU A 108 -18.55 -2.02 -6.45
N ASN A 109 -19.40 -1.09 -6.88
CA ASN A 109 -20.82 -1.35 -7.12
C ASN A 109 -21.14 -1.68 -8.59
N ASP A 110 -20.15 -1.63 -9.48
CA ASP A 110 -20.32 -1.89 -10.91
C ASP A 110 -20.01 -3.38 -11.20
N ARG A 111 -21.03 -4.25 -11.06
CA ARG A 111 -20.87 -5.73 -11.11
C ARG A 111 -20.25 -6.28 -12.39
N GLU A 112 -20.35 -5.54 -13.50
CA GLU A 112 -19.79 -5.94 -14.79
C GLU A 112 -18.28 -5.65 -14.90
N VAL A 113 -17.74 -4.80 -14.02
CA VAL A 113 -16.33 -4.41 -13.99
C VAL A 113 -15.55 -5.41 -13.15
N LYS A 114 -14.63 -6.15 -13.77
CA LYS A 114 -13.76 -7.09 -13.04
C LYS A 114 -12.65 -6.34 -12.31
N LEU A 115 -12.48 -6.59 -11.01
CA LEU A 115 -11.41 -5.99 -10.21
C LEU A 115 -10.32 -7.04 -9.96
N ILE A 116 -9.11 -6.81 -10.47
CA ILE A 116 -8.03 -7.80 -10.48
C ILE A 116 -6.80 -7.23 -9.77
N GLY A 117 -6.53 -7.74 -8.56
CA GLY A 117 -5.31 -7.44 -7.81
C GLY A 117 -4.17 -8.40 -8.16
N ALA A 118 -2.99 -7.88 -8.46
CA ALA A 118 -1.79 -8.67 -8.73
C ALA A 118 -0.79 -8.59 -7.55
N GLU A 119 -0.55 -9.70 -6.87
CA GLU A 119 0.48 -9.79 -5.83
C GLU A 119 1.82 -10.29 -6.38
N ALA A 120 2.92 -10.03 -5.66
CA ALA A 120 4.24 -10.45 -6.09
C ALA A 120 4.49 -11.95 -5.81
N ALA A 121 4.60 -12.74 -6.89
CA ALA A 121 4.90 -14.17 -6.81
C ALA A 121 6.38 -14.50 -6.50
N GLY A 122 7.27 -13.50 -6.54
CA GLY A 122 8.70 -13.71 -6.29
C GLY A 122 9.30 -14.75 -7.23
N ASP A 123 9.97 -15.76 -6.66
CA ASP A 123 10.58 -16.87 -7.42
C ASP A 123 9.58 -17.98 -7.77
N GLY A 124 8.30 -17.83 -7.36
CA GLY A 124 7.23 -18.80 -7.52
C GLY A 124 6.50 -19.02 -6.19
N ILE A 125 5.17 -19.14 -6.20
CA ILE A 125 4.37 -19.32 -4.97
C ILE A 125 4.75 -20.63 -4.28
N GLU A 126 4.92 -21.69 -5.07
CA GLU A 126 5.32 -23.03 -4.65
C GLU A 126 6.71 -23.08 -4.00
N THR A 127 7.56 -22.09 -4.26
CA THR A 127 8.91 -22.02 -3.67
C THR A 127 8.92 -21.47 -2.25
N GLY A 128 7.81 -20.86 -1.81
CA GLY A 128 7.73 -20.11 -0.55
C GLY A 128 8.49 -18.77 -0.55
N ARG A 129 9.17 -18.42 -1.66
CA ARG A 129 9.92 -17.17 -1.81
C ARG A 129 9.10 -16.15 -2.60
N HIS A 130 7.97 -15.74 -2.01
CA HIS A 130 6.99 -14.82 -2.60
C HIS A 130 6.49 -13.78 -1.57
N ALA A 131 5.69 -12.81 -2.04
CA ALA A 131 4.95 -11.86 -1.21
C ALA A 131 3.44 -11.87 -1.52
N ALA A 132 2.93 -12.97 -2.11
CA ALA A 132 1.51 -13.22 -2.37
C ALA A 132 0.71 -13.57 -1.10
N SER A 133 0.42 -12.57 -0.29
CA SER A 133 -0.23 -12.69 1.01
C SER A 133 -1.69 -13.13 0.97
N LEU A 134 -2.45 -12.72 -0.05
CA LEU A 134 -3.85 -13.11 -0.25
C LEU A 134 -3.94 -14.47 -0.95
N ALA A 135 -3.06 -14.74 -1.92
CA ALA A 135 -3.09 -15.98 -2.69
C ALA A 135 -2.56 -17.20 -1.91
N ALA A 136 -1.57 -17.01 -1.02
CA ALA A 136 -0.88 -18.11 -0.33
C ALA A 136 -0.76 -17.92 1.19
N GLY A 137 -1.30 -16.82 1.74
CA GLY A 137 -1.35 -16.59 3.17
C GLY A 137 -2.59 -17.19 3.84
N ARG A 138 -2.79 -16.82 5.10
CA ARG A 138 -3.96 -17.18 5.90
C ARG A 138 -4.36 -16.00 6.78
N PRO A 139 -5.66 -15.90 7.17
CA PRO A 139 -6.09 -14.90 8.14
C PRO A 139 -5.27 -14.96 9.42
N GLY A 140 -4.96 -13.79 9.97
CA GLY A 140 -4.21 -13.65 11.21
C GLY A 140 -4.20 -12.19 11.69
N VAL A 141 -3.73 -11.98 12.91
CA VAL A 141 -3.51 -10.63 13.45
C VAL A 141 -2.06 -10.26 13.18
N LEU A 142 -1.87 -9.30 12.28
CA LEU A 142 -0.55 -8.80 11.89
C LEU A 142 -0.66 -7.28 11.76
N HIS A 143 0.11 -6.58 12.60
CA HIS A 143 0.06 -5.13 12.83
C HIS A 143 -1.16 -4.68 13.63
#